data_AF-A0A8J4RBP5-F1
#
_entry.id   AF-A0A8J4RBP5-F1
#
_cell.length_a   1.000
_cell.length_b   1.000
_cell.length_c   1.000
_cell.angle_alpha   90.00
_cell.angle_beta   90.00
_cell.angle_gamma   90.00
#
_symmetry.space_group_name_H-M   'P 1'
#
loop_
_entity.id
_entity.type
_entity.pdbx_description
1 polymer ?
#
loop_
_entity_poly.entity_id
_entity_poly.type
_entity_poly.pdbx_seq_one_letter_code
_entity_poly.pdbx_strand_id
1 'polypeptide(L)'
;MVIEIIVIYGHRNRKYRVGIDNLLVLLIGGIPIAMPTVLSVTMAIGAHRLAQQGAITKRMTAIEEMAGMDLLCSDKTGTLTLNKLTVDKNIIEVFAKGVHKEMVVLMAARASRLENQDAIDTAIVRAGIQEVHFLPFNPIDKRTALTYIDGAGKMQRVSKGAPEQILNLARNKSEIERKVHDIIDKFAERGLRSLGVARQEVPTGDKDSPGGPWEFVALLPLFDPPRHDSSETIRRALDLGVSVKMITGDQLAIAKETGRRLGMGTNMYPSSSLLGDSRDEAVAALPIDELIEKADGFAGVFPEHKYEIVRRLQDKEHICGMTGDGVNDAPALKKADIGIAVADATDAVCSASDIVLTEAGLSVIISAILTSRAIFQRMKNYTIYAVSITIRIVLGFMLLTLFWEFDFPPFMVLVIAILNDGTIMTISKDSYMALMTVIFFWVAYETDYFEKHFHVKHFNKDPKMMTSAVYLQVSIISQALIFVTRSRGWSFLERPGLLLVIAFFIAQMIATVISATANWKFAGLKSIGWRWTDCIFRQGGLWDINIMAEEAKRRAEIARLRELHTLKGKVESFAKLKGLDIDAINQHYTV
;
A
#
# COMPACT_ATOMS: atom_id res chain seq x y z
N MET A 1 0.14 -39.52 -5.93
CA MET A 1 1.50 -39.93 -6.37
C MET A 1 2.02 -41.11 -5.54
N VAL A 2 2.89 -40.97 -4.54
CA VAL A 2 3.52 -42.15 -3.86
C VAL A 2 2.50 -43.09 -3.20
N ILE A 3 1.55 -42.55 -2.43
CA ILE A 3 0.47 -43.32 -1.80
C ILE A 3 -0.34 -44.09 -2.85
N GLU A 4 -0.63 -43.45 -3.97
CA GLU A 4 -1.41 -44.03 -5.05
C GLU A 4 -0.65 -45.13 -5.79
N ILE A 5 0.66 -44.96 -6.04
CA ILE A 5 1.52 -46.02 -6.60
C ILE A 5 1.51 -47.25 -5.68
N ILE A 6 1.65 -47.05 -4.37
CA ILE A 6 1.63 -48.13 -3.38
C ILE A 6 0.26 -48.83 -3.37
N VAL A 7 -0.84 -48.08 -3.45
CA VAL A 7 -2.20 -48.67 -3.44
C VAL A 7 -2.54 -49.38 -4.75
N ILE A 8 -2.27 -48.76 -5.90
CA ILE A 8 -2.59 -49.30 -7.24
C ILE A 8 -1.80 -50.59 -7.51
N TYR A 9 -0.49 -50.60 -7.20
CA TYR A 9 0.37 -51.74 -7.48
C TYR A 9 0.47 -52.73 -6.32
N GLY A 10 0.39 -52.27 -5.07
CA GLY A 10 0.49 -53.13 -3.89
C GLY A 10 -0.82 -53.77 -3.45
N HIS A 11 -1.93 -53.02 -3.43
CA HIS A 11 -3.21 -53.50 -2.90
C HIS A 11 -4.18 -53.96 -4.00
N ARG A 12 -4.26 -53.22 -5.12
CA ARG A 12 -5.26 -53.44 -6.18
C ARG A 12 -4.73 -54.21 -7.40
N ASN A 13 -3.45 -54.58 -7.46
CA ASN A 13 -2.81 -55.39 -8.51
C ASN A 13 -3.14 -54.97 -9.96
N ARG A 14 -3.19 -53.65 -10.21
CA ARG A 14 -3.62 -53.10 -11.51
C ARG A 14 -2.55 -53.13 -12.59
N LYS A 15 -2.98 -53.11 -13.85
CA LYS A 15 -2.08 -53.06 -15.03
C LYS A 15 -1.26 -51.77 -15.03
N TYR A 16 0.04 -51.89 -15.32
CA TYR A 16 1.01 -50.78 -15.35
C TYR A 16 0.54 -49.56 -16.18
N ARG A 17 -0.06 -49.81 -17.35
CA ARG A 17 -0.55 -48.74 -18.21
C ARG A 17 -1.69 -47.91 -17.58
N VAL A 18 -2.59 -48.56 -16.84
CA VAL A 18 -3.72 -47.89 -16.17
C VAL A 18 -3.25 -47.08 -14.97
N GLY A 19 -2.25 -47.61 -14.24
CA GLY A 19 -1.59 -46.85 -13.17
C GLY A 19 -0.95 -45.56 -13.68
N ILE A 20 -0.34 -45.56 -14.87
CA ILE A 20 0.21 -44.35 -15.50
C ILE A 20 -0.88 -43.33 -15.83
N ASP A 21 -2.03 -43.77 -16.36
CA ASP A 21 -3.12 -42.85 -16.72
C ASP A 21 -3.67 -42.12 -15.47
N ASN A 22 -3.81 -42.82 -14.33
CA ASN A 22 -4.24 -42.19 -13.07
C ASN A 22 -3.20 -41.21 -12.51
N LEU A 23 -1.91 -41.55 -12.59
CA LEU A 23 -0.84 -40.62 -12.22
C LEU A 23 -0.84 -39.38 -13.12
N LEU A 24 -1.14 -39.54 -14.41
CA LEU A 24 -1.23 -38.43 -15.35
C LEU A 24 -2.43 -37.51 -15.05
N VAL A 25 -3.57 -38.07 -14.63
CA VAL A 25 -4.73 -37.31 -14.12
C VAL A 25 -4.34 -36.44 -12.94
N LEU A 26 -3.64 -37.01 -11.95
CA LEU A 26 -3.19 -36.24 -10.79
C LEU A 26 -2.17 -35.16 -11.14
N LEU A 27 -1.28 -35.42 -12.10
CA LEU A 27 -0.29 -34.44 -12.55
C LEU A 27 -0.95 -33.28 -13.29
N ILE A 28 -1.83 -33.56 -14.26
CA ILE A 28 -2.48 -32.54 -15.08
C ILE A 28 -3.38 -31.65 -14.24
N GLY A 29 -4.22 -32.23 -13.38
CA GLY A 29 -5.12 -31.43 -12.55
C GLY A 29 -4.49 -30.96 -11.23
N GLY A 30 -3.30 -31.46 -10.89
CA GLY A 30 -2.56 -31.07 -9.69
C GLY A 30 -1.71 -29.81 -9.86
N ILE A 31 -1.31 -29.47 -11.08
CA ILE A 31 -0.45 -28.32 -11.37
C ILE A 31 -1.32 -27.14 -11.83
N PRO A 32 -1.40 -26.03 -11.06
CA PRO A 32 -2.18 -24.86 -11.46
C PRO A 32 -1.40 -23.99 -12.47
N ILE A 33 -1.35 -24.41 -13.73
CA ILE A 33 -0.53 -23.77 -14.79
C ILE A 33 -0.95 -22.31 -15.02
N ALA A 34 -2.23 -21.97 -14.90
CA ALA A 34 -2.71 -20.61 -15.06
C ALA A 34 -2.34 -19.65 -13.91
N MET A 35 -1.91 -20.17 -12.75
CA MET A 35 -1.71 -19.33 -11.56
C MET A 35 -0.71 -18.19 -11.75
N PRO A 36 0.52 -18.43 -12.25
CA PRO A 36 1.49 -17.35 -12.46
C PRO A 36 0.99 -16.29 -13.45
N THR A 37 0.32 -16.71 -14.52
CA THR A 37 -0.22 -15.81 -15.55
C THR A 37 -1.33 -14.93 -15.00
N VAL A 38 -2.28 -15.49 -14.24
CA VAL A 38 -3.42 -14.74 -13.67
C VAL A 38 -2.93 -13.72 -12.64
N LEU A 39 -1.99 -14.11 -11.77
CA LEU A 39 -1.40 -13.19 -10.80
C LEU A 39 -0.66 -12.04 -11.50
N SER A 40 0.15 -12.35 -12.51
CA SER A 40 0.89 -11.34 -13.29
C SER A 40 -0.04 -10.35 -14.01
N VAL A 41 -1.08 -10.84 -14.68
CA VAL A 41 -2.10 -9.99 -15.35
C VAL A 41 -2.86 -9.14 -14.33
N THR A 42 -3.21 -9.71 -13.16
CA THR A 42 -3.88 -8.98 -12.10
C THR A 42 -3.03 -7.83 -11.56
N MET A 43 -1.73 -8.07 -11.36
CA MET A 43 -0.79 -7.00 -10.99
C MET A 43 -0.68 -5.95 -12.10
N ALA A 44 -0.59 -6.34 -13.37
CA ALA A 44 -0.51 -5.41 -14.51
C ALA A 44 -1.73 -4.49 -14.61
N ILE A 45 -2.93 -5.05 -14.46
CA ILE A 45 -4.17 -4.26 -14.41
C ILE A 45 -4.20 -3.36 -13.17
N GLY A 46 -3.69 -3.87 -12.03
CA GLY A 46 -3.55 -3.12 -10.80
C GLY A 46 -2.63 -1.91 -10.93
N ALA A 47 -1.44 -2.09 -11.50
CA ALA A 47 -0.48 -1.05 -11.82
C ALA A 47 -1.08 0.02 -12.75
N HIS A 48 -1.80 -0.41 -13.79
CA HIS A 48 -2.48 0.53 -14.69
C HIS A 48 -3.54 1.37 -13.94
N ARG A 49 -4.30 0.74 -13.02
CA ARG A 49 -5.29 1.45 -12.21
C ARG A 49 -4.66 2.41 -11.21
N LEU A 50 -3.53 2.05 -10.61
CA LEU A 50 -2.75 2.96 -9.75
C LEU A 50 -2.22 4.15 -10.55
N ALA A 51 -1.72 3.92 -11.77
CA ALA A 51 -1.26 4.99 -12.64
C ALA A 51 -2.39 5.97 -13.00
N GLN A 52 -3.62 5.47 -13.23
CA GLN A 52 -4.81 6.31 -13.42
C GLN A 52 -5.21 7.12 -12.16
N GLN A 53 -4.81 6.66 -10.97
CA GLN A 53 -5.00 7.36 -9.70
C GLN A 53 -3.81 8.25 -9.33
N GLY A 54 -2.85 8.42 -10.23
CA GLY A 54 -1.69 9.27 -10.04
C GLY A 54 -0.53 8.61 -9.28
N ALA A 55 -0.46 7.28 -9.22
CA ALA A 55 0.64 6.52 -8.62
C ALA A 55 1.22 5.52 -9.63
N ILE A 56 2.37 5.84 -10.22
CA ILE A 56 3.06 4.99 -11.20
C ILE A 56 3.93 3.97 -10.46
N THR A 57 3.60 2.68 -10.59
CA THR A 57 4.39 1.58 -10.04
C THR A 57 5.51 1.19 -10.98
N LYS A 58 6.77 1.33 -10.54
CA LYS A 58 7.96 0.91 -11.29
C LYS A 58 8.31 -0.55 -11.03
N ARG A 59 8.11 -1.02 -9.78
CA ARG A 59 8.19 -2.44 -9.41
C ARG A 59 6.79 -3.00 -9.18
N MET A 60 6.46 -4.12 -9.83
CA MET A 60 5.15 -4.77 -9.66
C MET A 60 4.97 -5.36 -8.25
N THR A 61 6.07 -5.78 -7.62
CA THR A 61 6.10 -6.28 -6.23
C THR A 61 5.75 -5.19 -5.22
N ALA A 62 5.92 -3.91 -5.57
CA ALA A 62 5.58 -2.80 -4.67
C ALA A 62 4.08 -2.72 -4.37
N ILE A 63 3.21 -3.29 -5.21
CA ILE A 63 1.76 -3.38 -4.95
C ILE A 63 1.48 -4.28 -3.75
N GLU A 64 2.24 -5.37 -3.59
CA GLU A 64 2.13 -6.28 -2.46
C GLU A 64 2.67 -5.64 -1.17
N GLU A 65 3.85 -5.04 -1.25
CA GLU A 65 4.47 -4.32 -0.12
C GLU A 65 3.56 -3.17 0.35
N MET A 66 3.00 -2.38 -0.58
CA MET A 66 2.05 -1.32 -0.28
C MET A 66 0.73 -1.82 0.33
N ALA A 67 0.29 -3.03 -0.02
CA ALA A 67 -0.89 -3.63 0.60
C ALA A 67 -0.63 -4.03 2.07
N GLY A 68 0.58 -4.50 2.36
CA GLY A 68 1.04 -4.87 3.69
C GLY A 68 1.50 -3.71 4.57
N MET A 69 1.74 -2.53 3.98
CA MET A 69 2.24 -1.35 4.70
C MET A 69 1.40 -1.01 5.93
N ASP A 70 2.10 -0.89 7.06
CA ASP A 70 1.57 -0.54 8.38
C ASP A 70 2.20 0.75 8.95
N LEU A 71 3.30 1.22 8.35
CA LEU A 71 3.97 2.45 8.73
C LEU A 71 4.39 3.27 7.52
N LEU A 72 4.09 4.58 7.55
CA LEU A 72 4.47 5.54 6.53
C LEU A 72 5.31 6.67 7.14
N CYS A 73 6.59 6.68 6.80
CA CYS A 73 7.51 7.78 7.04
C CYS A 73 7.30 8.87 5.99
N SER A 74 6.53 9.90 6.34
CA SER A 74 6.24 11.02 5.44
C SER A 74 7.23 12.15 5.69
N ASP A 75 7.88 12.63 4.62
CA ASP A 75 8.54 13.93 4.66
C ASP A 75 7.45 15.00 4.86
N LYS A 76 7.78 16.02 5.65
CA LYS A 76 6.89 17.14 5.88
C LYS A 76 6.73 17.98 4.62
N THR A 77 7.85 18.32 3.98
CA THR A 77 7.86 19.28 2.87
C THR A 77 7.35 18.58 1.60
N GLY A 78 6.42 19.21 0.88
CA GLY A 78 5.86 18.68 -0.37
C GLY A 78 4.77 17.63 -0.19
N THR A 79 4.84 16.79 0.86
CA THR A 79 3.82 15.76 1.13
C THR A 79 2.74 16.22 2.11
N LEU A 80 3.11 16.66 3.32
CA LEU A 80 2.16 17.11 4.36
C LEU A 80 1.80 18.60 4.22
N THR A 81 2.72 19.38 3.65
CA THR A 81 2.53 20.80 3.39
C THR A 81 2.45 21.08 1.89
N LEU A 82 2.01 22.29 1.54
CA LEU A 82 1.92 22.72 0.15
C LEU A 82 3.28 23.04 -0.47
N ASN A 83 4.36 23.08 0.32
CA ASN A 83 5.66 23.61 -0.09
C ASN A 83 5.50 24.97 -0.79
N LYS A 84 4.65 25.83 -0.22
CA LYS A 84 4.37 27.19 -0.71
C LYS A 84 4.57 28.14 0.46
N LEU A 85 5.82 28.57 0.62
CA LEU A 85 6.23 29.37 1.76
C LEU A 85 5.64 30.77 1.65
N THR A 86 4.95 31.18 2.70
CA THR A 86 4.32 32.50 2.79
C THR A 86 4.95 33.30 3.93
N VAL A 87 5.16 34.60 3.71
CA VAL A 87 5.69 35.49 4.73
C VAL A 87 4.56 36.37 5.26
N ASP A 88 4.33 36.31 6.57
CA ASP A 88 3.48 37.30 7.23
C ASP A 88 4.30 38.55 7.54
N LYS A 89 4.01 39.62 6.79
CA LYS A 89 4.71 40.92 6.88
C LYS A 89 4.59 41.56 8.26
N ASN A 90 3.54 41.24 9.03
CA ASN A 90 3.31 41.88 10.33
C ASN A 90 4.30 41.37 11.40
N ILE A 91 4.77 40.14 11.26
CA ILE A 91 5.60 39.45 12.25
C ILE A 91 7.10 39.63 11.97
N ILE A 92 7.47 40.27 10.85
CA ILE A 92 8.89 40.55 10.53
C ILE A 92 9.51 41.43 11.61
N GLU A 93 10.65 40.99 12.14
CA GLU A 93 11.46 41.71 13.12
C GLU A 93 12.69 42.31 12.45
N VAL A 94 12.88 43.62 12.62
CA VAL A 94 13.95 44.40 11.97
C VAL A 94 14.92 44.92 13.02
N PHE A 95 16.21 44.71 12.79
CA PHE A 95 17.30 45.11 13.68
C PHE A 95 18.05 46.34 13.18
N ALA A 96 18.11 46.56 11.86
CA ALA A 96 18.77 47.70 11.26
C ALA A 96 17.92 48.99 11.38
N LYS A 97 18.55 50.09 11.80
CA LYS A 97 17.88 51.40 11.91
C LYS A 97 17.58 51.96 10.51
N GLY A 98 16.37 52.49 10.32
CA GLY A 98 15.95 53.11 9.06
C GLY A 98 15.55 52.14 7.94
N VAL A 99 15.36 50.86 8.26
CA VAL A 99 14.88 49.85 7.30
C VAL A 99 13.40 49.52 7.60
N HIS A 100 12.54 49.67 6.60
CA HIS A 100 11.13 49.28 6.69
C HIS A 100 10.94 47.79 6.34
N LYS A 101 9.89 47.16 6.88
CA LYS A 101 9.57 45.74 6.64
C LYS A 101 9.43 45.39 5.15
N GLU A 102 8.91 46.29 4.34
CA GLU A 102 8.79 46.12 2.88
C GLU A 102 10.16 46.06 2.19
N MET A 103 11.11 46.86 2.65
CA MET A 103 12.48 46.87 2.12
C MET A 103 13.21 45.57 2.45
N VAL A 104 12.96 44.99 3.62
CA VAL A 104 13.50 43.67 4.01
C VAL A 104 13.03 42.59 3.05
N VAL A 105 11.74 42.58 2.76
CA VAL A 105 11.11 41.62 1.86
C VAL A 105 11.65 41.79 0.43
N LEU A 106 11.89 43.02 -0.01
CA LEU A 106 12.59 43.30 -1.26
C LEU A 106 14.06 42.83 -1.25
N MET A 107 14.80 43.01 -0.16
CA MET A 107 16.18 42.52 -0.04
C MET A 107 16.25 40.99 -0.09
N ALA A 108 15.32 40.30 0.59
CA ALA A 108 15.19 38.85 0.53
C ALA A 108 14.92 38.37 -0.91
N ALA A 109 13.99 39.03 -1.61
CA ALA A 109 13.70 38.73 -3.00
C ALA A 109 14.88 38.99 -3.94
N ARG A 110 15.64 40.06 -3.72
CA ARG A 110 16.87 40.33 -4.48
C ARG A 110 17.89 39.20 -4.31
N ALA A 111 18.05 38.65 -3.11
CA ALA A 111 18.95 37.52 -2.85
C ALA A 111 18.46 36.15 -3.40
N SER A 112 17.42 36.14 -4.25
CA SER A 112 16.77 34.95 -4.82
C SER A 112 17.03 34.81 -6.32
N ARG A 113 17.04 33.59 -6.87
CA ARG A 113 17.25 33.35 -8.32
C ARG A 113 15.91 33.35 -9.07
N LEU A 114 15.91 33.77 -10.34
CA LEU A 114 14.70 33.79 -11.19
C LEU A 114 14.45 32.45 -11.91
N GLU A 115 15.51 31.67 -12.16
CA GLU A 115 15.48 30.47 -13.01
C GLU A 115 15.07 29.19 -12.24
N ASN A 116 15.48 29.07 -10.97
CA ASN A 116 15.02 28.02 -10.05
C ASN A 116 14.07 28.68 -9.06
N GLN A 117 12.77 28.63 -9.35
CA GLN A 117 11.74 29.15 -8.48
C GLN A 117 11.57 28.22 -7.27
N ASP A 118 12.43 28.36 -6.25
CA ASP A 118 12.10 27.84 -4.94
C ASP A 118 10.80 28.50 -4.47
N ALA A 119 9.99 27.79 -3.68
CA ALA A 119 8.69 28.28 -3.19
C ALA A 119 8.72 29.62 -2.44
N ILE A 120 9.91 30.09 -2.06
CA ILE A 120 10.16 31.38 -1.39
C ILE A 120 10.22 32.54 -2.41
N ASP A 121 10.46 32.25 -3.70
CA ASP A 121 11.04 33.20 -4.66
C ASP A 121 10.03 33.79 -5.66
N THR A 122 8.80 33.26 -5.70
CA THR A 122 7.77 33.65 -6.70
C THR A 122 7.19 35.06 -6.48
N ALA A 123 7.41 35.69 -5.33
CA ALA A 123 6.60 36.84 -4.91
C ALA A 123 7.08 38.23 -5.38
N ILE A 124 8.33 38.43 -5.81
CA ILE A 124 8.87 39.80 -5.99
C ILE A 124 9.86 39.89 -7.16
N VAL A 125 9.41 40.58 -8.21
CA VAL A 125 10.20 40.94 -9.39
C VAL A 125 11.27 41.97 -9.02
N ARG A 126 12.52 41.73 -9.43
CA ARG A 126 13.70 42.61 -9.24
C ARG A 126 13.59 43.91 -10.06
N ALA A 127 12.71 44.82 -9.68
CA ALA A 127 12.63 46.13 -10.33
C ALA A 127 13.79 47.05 -9.87
N GLY A 128 14.53 47.62 -10.83
CA GLY A 128 15.42 48.77 -10.63
C GLY A 128 16.85 48.50 -10.12
N ILE A 129 17.43 47.32 -10.39
CA ILE A 129 18.83 47.00 -10.05
C ILE A 129 19.58 46.31 -11.19
N GLN A 130 20.89 46.54 -11.31
CA GLN A 130 21.76 45.80 -12.23
C GLN A 130 22.50 44.69 -11.47
N GLU A 131 22.25 43.43 -11.82
CA GLU A 131 22.93 42.27 -11.23
C GLU A 131 24.38 42.15 -11.72
N VAL A 132 25.30 41.93 -10.77
CA VAL A 132 26.73 41.76 -11.05
C VAL A 132 27.15 40.32 -10.84
N HIS A 133 26.79 39.73 -9.69
CA HIS A 133 27.17 38.38 -9.33
C HIS A 133 26.19 37.77 -8.33
N PHE A 134 25.80 36.52 -8.57
CA PHE A 134 24.96 35.74 -7.67
C PHE A 134 25.72 34.54 -7.11
N LEU A 135 25.81 34.47 -5.80
CA LEU A 135 26.33 33.32 -5.07
C LEU A 135 25.17 32.32 -4.81
N PRO A 136 25.18 31.14 -5.47
CA PRO A 136 24.13 30.14 -5.30
C PRO A 136 24.16 29.48 -3.93
N PHE A 137 23.05 28.82 -3.60
CA PHE A 137 22.91 28.12 -2.33
C PHE A 137 23.89 26.95 -2.26
N ASN A 138 24.64 26.89 -1.16
CA ASN A 138 25.51 25.76 -0.82
C ASN A 138 25.01 25.14 0.50
N PRO A 139 24.77 23.81 0.57
CA PRO A 139 24.34 23.13 1.80
C PRO A 139 25.24 23.34 3.02
N ILE A 140 26.53 23.64 2.80
CA ILE A 140 27.51 23.92 3.86
C ILE A 140 27.32 25.36 4.39
N ASP A 141 27.29 26.34 3.48
CA ASP A 141 27.16 27.76 3.85
C ASP A 141 25.74 28.17 4.24
N LYS A 142 24.73 27.40 3.80
CA LYS A 142 23.28 27.61 4.00
C LYS A 142 22.79 29.04 3.74
N ARG A 143 23.38 29.70 2.74
CA ARG A 143 23.05 31.08 2.33
C ARG A 143 23.13 31.27 0.82
N THR A 144 22.43 32.28 0.34
CA THR A 144 22.60 32.86 -1.00
C THR A 144 22.99 34.33 -0.86
N ALA A 145 23.65 34.88 -1.86
CA ALA A 145 23.95 36.30 -1.89
C ALA A 145 23.85 36.87 -3.31
N LEU A 146 23.34 38.09 -3.42
CA LEU A 146 23.35 38.87 -4.65
C LEU A 146 24.22 40.11 -4.46
N THR A 147 25.14 40.34 -5.40
CA THR A 147 25.84 41.61 -5.56
C THR A 147 25.22 42.36 -6.74
N TYR A 148 24.77 43.59 -6.50
CA TYR A 148 24.08 44.41 -7.49
C TYR A 148 24.48 45.88 -7.37
N ILE A 149 24.27 46.63 -8.45
CA ILE A 149 24.41 48.08 -8.48
C ILE A 149 23.01 48.68 -8.37
N ASP A 150 22.83 49.60 -7.42
CA ASP A 150 21.57 50.32 -7.23
C ASP A 150 21.39 51.45 -8.25
N GLY A 151 20.20 52.06 -8.29
CA GLY A 151 19.92 53.21 -9.17
C GLY A 151 20.73 54.47 -8.86
N ALA A 152 21.43 54.53 -7.73
CA ALA A 152 22.36 55.61 -7.36
C ALA A 152 23.83 55.28 -7.73
N GLY A 153 24.07 54.17 -8.43
CA GLY A 153 25.40 53.73 -8.86
C GLY A 153 26.25 53.11 -7.75
N LYS A 154 25.69 52.82 -6.57
CA LYS A 154 26.42 52.17 -5.47
C LYS A 154 26.31 50.66 -5.57
N MET A 155 27.43 49.97 -5.37
CA MET A 155 27.46 48.51 -5.31
C MET A 155 27.10 48.02 -3.91
N GLN A 156 26.06 47.18 -3.85
CA GLN A 156 25.48 46.63 -2.63
C GLN A 156 25.45 45.11 -2.73
N ARG A 157 25.62 44.44 -1.59
CA ARG A 157 25.51 43.00 -1.47
C ARG A 157 24.46 42.66 -0.43
N VAL A 158 23.53 41.79 -0.79
CA VAL A 158 22.48 41.26 0.11
C VAL A 158 22.60 39.76 0.20
N SER A 159 22.36 39.20 1.38
CA SER A 159 22.39 37.76 1.62
C SER A 159 21.17 37.32 2.40
N LYS A 160 20.62 36.16 2.03
CA LYS A 160 19.58 35.46 2.78
C LYS A 160 20.07 34.06 3.13
N GLY A 161 19.62 33.50 4.24
CA GLY A 161 20.01 32.15 4.63
C GLY A 161 19.53 31.73 6.01
N ALA A 162 20.07 30.62 6.50
CA ALA A 162 19.84 30.15 7.85
C ALA A 162 20.23 31.25 8.86
N PRO A 163 19.37 31.60 9.84
CA PRO A 163 19.61 32.71 10.75
C PRO A 163 20.96 32.68 11.47
N GLU A 164 21.39 31.50 11.93
CA GLU A 164 22.69 31.32 12.61
C GLU A 164 23.87 31.63 11.68
N GLN A 165 23.80 31.23 10.41
CA GLN A 165 24.86 31.49 9.44
C GLN A 165 24.92 32.97 9.05
N ILE A 166 23.75 33.62 8.91
CA ILE A 166 23.67 35.05 8.64
C ILE A 166 24.13 35.86 9.86
N LEU A 167 23.81 35.42 11.07
CA LEU A 167 24.25 36.03 12.33
C LEU A 167 25.78 35.95 12.49
N ASN A 168 26.41 34.84 12.07
CA ASN A 168 27.87 34.69 12.09
C ASN A 168 28.62 35.68 11.19
N LEU A 169 27.95 36.25 10.18
CA LEU A 169 28.53 37.27 9.31
C LEU A 169 28.45 38.67 9.92
N ALA A 170 27.47 38.91 10.78
CA ALA A 170 27.13 40.22 11.28
C ALA A 170 28.22 40.81 12.19
N ARG A 171 28.58 42.07 11.97
CA ARG A 171 29.59 42.79 12.78
C ARG A 171 29.23 42.87 14.27
N ASN A 172 27.95 42.95 14.59
CA ASN A 172 27.42 43.16 15.94
C ASN A 172 26.88 41.87 16.58
N LYS A 173 27.33 40.69 16.12
CA LYS A 173 26.86 39.37 16.60
C LYS A 173 26.59 39.34 18.11
N SER A 174 27.59 39.67 18.94
CA SER A 174 27.51 39.53 20.39
C SER A 174 26.40 40.36 21.06
N GLU A 175 25.93 41.44 20.42
CA GLU A 175 24.89 42.32 20.97
C GLU A 175 23.47 41.85 20.59
N ILE A 176 23.31 41.33 19.36
CA ILE A 176 22.00 40.94 18.81
C ILE A 176 21.70 39.45 18.97
N GLU A 177 22.70 38.61 19.20
CA GLU A 177 22.60 37.15 19.23
C GLU A 177 21.50 36.65 20.17
N ARG A 178 21.43 37.16 21.40
CA ARG A 178 20.40 36.75 22.36
C ARG A 178 18.98 37.08 21.85
N LYS A 179 18.78 38.30 21.36
CA LYS A 179 17.47 38.73 20.81
C LYS A 179 17.07 37.94 19.57
N VAL A 180 18.04 37.64 18.71
CA VAL A 180 17.83 36.85 17.48
C VAL A 180 17.37 35.44 17.84
N HIS A 181 18.05 34.77 18.79
CA HIS A 181 17.64 33.45 19.28
C HIS A 181 16.24 33.49 19.92
N ASP A 182 15.95 34.47 20.80
CA ASP A 182 14.63 34.61 21.43
C ASP A 182 13.50 34.75 20.39
N ILE A 183 13.74 35.44 19.27
CA ILE A 183 12.77 35.62 18.19
C ILE A 183 12.63 34.34 17.35
N ILE A 184 13.74 33.65 17.06
CA ILE A 184 13.72 32.36 16.36
C ILE A 184 12.88 31.35 17.15
N ASP A 185 13.06 31.28 18.46
CA ASP A 185 12.29 30.37 19.32
C ASP A 185 10.80 30.74 19.32
N LYS A 186 10.45 32.04 19.42
CA LYS A 186 9.06 32.51 19.28
C LYS A 186 8.44 32.18 17.93
N PHE A 187 9.22 32.23 16.84
CA PHE A 187 8.76 31.80 15.52
C PHE A 187 8.53 30.28 15.50
N ALA A 188 9.45 29.52 16.08
CA ALA A 188 9.37 28.07 16.15
C ALA A 188 8.17 27.58 16.97
N GLU A 189 7.86 28.23 18.10
CA GLU A 189 6.65 27.97 18.91
C GLU A 189 5.35 28.17 18.11
N ARG A 190 5.37 29.08 17.13
CA ARG A 190 4.24 29.33 16.22
C ARG A 190 4.26 28.46 14.96
N GLY A 191 5.26 27.59 14.81
CA GLY A 191 5.44 26.71 13.65
C GLY A 191 5.97 27.45 12.42
N LEU A 192 6.65 28.58 12.62
CA LEU A 192 7.21 29.42 11.56
C LEU A 192 8.70 29.13 11.44
N ARG A 193 9.18 28.87 10.23
CA ARG A 193 10.61 28.78 9.93
C ARG A 193 11.20 30.18 9.88
N SER A 194 12.40 30.37 10.40
CA SER A 194 13.09 31.66 10.41
C SER A 194 14.09 31.78 9.26
N LEU A 195 14.11 32.94 8.59
CA LEU A 195 15.07 33.28 7.54
C LEU A 195 15.79 34.57 7.91
N GLY A 196 17.12 34.54 7.96
CA GLY A 196 17.93 35.72 8.23
C GLY A 196 18.24 36.49 6.94
N VAL A 197 18.24 37.81 7.02
CA VAL A 197 18.68 38.70 5.92
C VAL A 197 19.75 39.65 6.43
N ALA A 198 20.84 39.75 5.67
CA ALA A 198 21.92 40.69 5.93
C ALA A 198 22.27 41.50 4.67
N ARG A 199 22.83 42.69 4.88
CA ARG A 199 23.32 43.56 3.80
C ARG A 199 24.74 44.05 4.09
N GLN A 200 25.43 44.44 3.03
CA GLN A 200 26.80 44.91 3.07
C GLN A 200 27.03 45.87 1.90
N GLU A 201 27.71 47.00 2.14
CA GLU A 201 28.17 47.86 1.04
C GLU A 201 29.49 47.35 0.46
N VAL A 202 29.71 47.51 -0.85
CA VAL A 202 30.97 47.15 -1.52
C VAL A 202 31.60 48.42 -2.12
N PRO A 203 32.39 49.17 -1.35
CA PRO A 203 32.89 50.50 -1.77
C PRO A 203 33.90 50.44 -2.91
N THR A 204 34.62 49.31 -3.04
CA THR A 204 35.69 49.11 -4.01
C THR A 204 35.19 48.90 -5.44
N GLY A 205 33.89 48.72 -5.67
CA GLY A 205 33.30 48.51 -7.00
C GLY A 205 33.71 47.20 -7.68
N ASP A 206 34.48 46.35 -7.00
CA ASP A 206 34.94 45.05 -7.49
C ASP A 206 34.13 43.91 -6.87
N LYS A 207 33.77 42.92 -7.69
CA LYS A 207 32.94 41.77 -7.34
C LYS A 207 33.60 40.84 -6.33
N ASP A 208 34.92 40.69 -6.41
CA ASP A 208 35.72 39.75 -5.61
C ASP A 208 36.20 40.37 -4.29
N SER A 209 35.94 41.66 -4.09
CA SER A 209 36.26 42.34 -2.84
C SER A 209 35.40 41.79 -1.68
N PRO A 210 36.00 41.60 -0.49
CA PRO A 210 35.28 41.15 0.69
C PRO A 210 34.20 42.14 1.12
N GLY A 211 34.24 43.41 0.68
CA GLY A 211 33.24 44.45 1.03
C GLY A 211 33.41 45.03 2.44
N GLY A 212 32.46 45.85 2.87
CA GLY A 212 32.42 46.43 4.23
C GLY A 212 32.00 45.43 5.32
N PRO A 213 31.69 45.83 6.56
CA PRO A 213 31.10 44.90 7.53
C PRO A 213 29.66 44.52 7.15
N TRP A 214 29.26 43.26 7.36
CA TRP A 214 27.86 42.86 7.20
C TRP A 214 27.00 43.40 8.34
N GLU A 215 25.84 43.92 7.99
CA GLU A 215 24.79 44.36 8.90
C GLU A 215 23.64 43.34 8.87
N PHE A 216 23.28 42.80 10.04
CA PHE A 216 22.10 41.95 10.18
C PHE A 216 20.85 42.82 10.11
N VAL A 217 20.03 42.62 9.06
CA VAL A 217 18.91 43.51 8.78
C VAL A 217 17.66 43.06 9.52
N ALA A 218 17.27 41.80 9.36
CA ALA A 218 15.97 41.31 9.83
C ALA A 218 15.87 39.78 9.86
N LEU A 219 14.86 39.30 10.60
CA LEU A 219 14.36 37.93 10.57
C LEU A 219 12.98 37.90 9.91
N LEU A 220 12.81 37.04 8.92
CA LEU A 220 11.53 36.79 8.27
C LEU A 220 10.96 35.46 8.75
N PRO A 221 9.69 35.43 9.21
CA PRO A 221 8.98 34.19 9.45
C PRO A 221 8.43 33.65 8.11
N LEU A 222 8.75 32.40 7.83
CA LEU A 222 8.24 31.62 6.72
C LEU A 222 7.22 30.62 7.26
N PHE A 223 5.99 30.70 6.76
CA PHE A 223 4.94 29.75 7.07
C PHE A 223 4.75 28.79 5.89
N ASP A 224 4.78 27.50 6.19
CA ASP A 224 4.44 26.45 5.25
C ASP A 224 3.05 25.88 5.59
N PRO A 225 1.99 26.27 4.87
CA PRO A 225 0.65 25.83 5.20
C PRO A 225 0.50 24.32 4.99
N PRO A 226 -0.13 23.60 5.95
CA PRO A 226 -0.51 22.22 5.74
C PRO A 226 -1.54 22.13 4.61
N ARG A 227 -1.59 20.99 3.90
CA ARG A 227 -2.64 20.79 2.91
C ARG A 227 -3.99 20.64 3.60
N HIS A 228 -5.05 21.03 2.90
CA HIS A 228 -6.42 20.99 3.42
C HIS A 228 -6.88 19.55 3.69
N ASP A 229 -6.40 18.59 2.91
CA ASP A 229 -6.75 17.16 2.97
C ASP A 229 -5.83 16.35 3.89
N SER A 230 -4.65 16.86 4.27
CA SER A 230 -3.66 16.09 5.05
C SER A 230 -4.22 15.60 6.37
N SER A 231 -4.92 16.46 7.13
CA SER A 231 -5.45 16.10 8.46
C SER A 231 -6.50 14.97 8.40
N GLU A 232 -7.42 15.02 7.45
CA GLU A 232 -8.40 13.96 7.21
C GLU A 232 -7.72 12.68 6.73
N THR A 233 -6.74 12.82 5.83
CA THR A 233 -5.99 11.70 5.26
C THR A 233 -5.19 10.95 6.31
N ILE A 234 -4.57 11.65 7.26
CA ILE A 234 -3.86 11.04 8.40
C ILE A 234 -4.82 10.21 9.25
N ARG A 235 -6.01 10.75 9.56
CA ARG A 235 -7.03 9.98 10.30
C ARG A 235 -7.45 8.73 9.53
N ARG A 236 -7.69 8.86 8.23
CA ARG A 236 -8.02 7.73 7.36
C ARG A 236 -6.90 6.69 7.30
N ALA A 237 -5.64 7.11 7.30
CA ALA A 237 -4.49 6.21 7.37
C ALA A 237 -4.49 5.41 8.68
N LEU A 238 -4.72 6.08 9.82
CA LEU A 238 -4.82 5.44 11.13
C LEU A 238 -6.01 4.47 11.22
N ASP A 239 -7.17 4.80 10.64
CA ASP A 239 -8.33 3.90 10.56
C ASP A 239 -8.01 2.63 9.73
N LEU A 240 -7.13 2.76 8.74
CA LEU A 240 -6.60 1.64 7.95
C LEU A 240 -5.45 0.89 8.65
N GLY A 241 -5.07 1.29 9.86
CA GLY A 241 -3.96 0.69 10.60
C GLY A 241 -2.59 1.06 10.05
N VAL A 242 -2.48 2.20 9.34
CA VAL A 242 -1.20 2.73 8.86
C VAL A 242 -0.80 3.92 9.74
N SER A 243 0.27 3.77 10.50
CA SER A 243 0.83 4.83 11.34
C SER A 243 1.65 5.80 10.47
N VAL A 244 1.35 7.10 10.53
CA VAL A 244 2.08 8.12 9.78
C VAL A 244 3.07 8.81 10.71
N LYS A 245 4.37 8.72 10.40
CA LYS A 245 5.44 9.38 11.15
C LYS A 245 5.99 10.55 10.34
N MET A 246 6.04 11.74 10.93
CA MET A 246 6.64 12.91 10.28
C MET A 246 8.17 12.82 10.32
N ILE A 247 8.83 13.03 9.18
CA ILE A 247 10.28 13.22 9.11
C ILE A 247 10.54 14.63 8.59
N THR A 248 11.32 15.43 9.33
CA THR A 248 11.64 16.80 8.91
C THR A 248 13.03 17.24 9.34
N GLY A 249 13.66 18.07 8.50
CA GLY A 249 14.88 18.80 8.84
C GLY A 249 14.64 20.05 9.70
N ASP A 250 13.38 20.43 9.94
CA ASP A 250 13.05 21.54 10.83
C ASP A 250 13.33 21.23 12.29
N GLN A 251 13.45 22.27 13.11
CA GLN A 251 13.58 22.14 14.55
C GLN A 251 12.34 21.49 15.18
N LEU A 252 12.53 20.87 16.34
CA LEU A 252 11.50 20.10 17.03
C LEU A 252 10.24 20.91 17.37
N ALA A 253 10.39 22.18 17.75
CA ALA A 253 9.26 23.05 18.06
C ALA A 253 8.34 23.26 16.83
N ILE A 254 8.93 23.48 15.65
CA ILE A 254 8.18 23.63 14.39
C ILE A 254 7.47 22.32 14.02
N ALA A 255 8.18 21.19 14.16
CA ALA A 255 7.62 19.87 13.88
C ALA A 255 6.41 19.56 14.79
N LYS A 256 6.54 19.80 16.10
CA LYS A 256 5.46 19.61 17.09
C LYS A 256 4.25 20.50 16.81
N GLU A 257 4.47 21.78 16.47
CA GLU A 257 3.37 22.68 16.15
C GLU A 257 2.65 22.27 14.85
N THR A 258 3.41 21.85 13.84
CA THR A 258 2.85 21.33 12.58
C THR A 258 2.07 20.04 12.82
N GLY A 259 2.63 19.12 13.62
CA GLY A 259 1.99 17.87 14.03
C GLY A 259 0.68 18.09 14.80
N ARG A 260 0.67 19.07 15.70
CA ARG A 260 -0.52 19.49 16.45
C ARG A 260 -1.63 19.98 15.52
N ARG A 261 -1.30 20.79 14.51
CA ARG A 261 -2.28 21.29 13.51
C ARG A 261 -2.81 20.19 12.59
N LEU A 262 -1.95 19.24 12.22
CA LEU A 262 -2.32 18.10 11.38
C LEU A 262 -3.08 17.01 12.14
N GLY A 263 -3.01 17.00 13.47
CA GLY A 263 -3.64 15.98 14.32
C GLY A 263 -2.84 14.68 14.40
N MET A 264 -1.53 14.73 14.21
CA MET A 264 -0.62 13.56 14.27
C MET A 264 -0.11 13.24 15.68
N GLY A 265 -0.34 14.15 16.64
CA GLY A 265 0.26 14.08 17.96
C GLY A 265 1.51 14.95 18.08
N THR A 266 2.06 15.00 19.29
CA THR A 266 3.23 15.83 19.66
C THR A 266 4.37 15.00 20.25
N ASN A 267 4.26 13.66 20.23
CA ASN A 267 5.29 12.76 20.74
C ASN A 267 6.43 12.63 19.72
N MET A 268 7.10 13.75 19.45
CA MET A 268 8.18 13.86 18.47
C MET A 268 9.53 14.06 19.18
N TYR A 269 10.59 13.53 18.59
CA TYR A 269 11.94 13.55 19.14
C TYR A 269 12.94 14.15 18.14
N PRO A 270 14.01 14.80 18.60
CA PRO A 270 15.08 15.25 17.73
C PRO A 270 15.92 14.05 17.26
N SER A 271 16.52 14.14 16.08
CA SER A 271 17.35 13.04 15.56
C SER A 271 18.61 12.78 16.38
N SER A 272 19.10 13.77 17.14
CA SER A 272 20.23 13.60 18.05
C SER A 272 19.95 12.60 19.19
N SER A 273 18.69 12.49 19.62
CA SER A 273 18.28 11.48 20.60
C SER A 273 18.36 10.04 20.06
N LEU A 274 18.39 9.87 18.73
CA LEU A 274 18.49 8.55 18.09
C LEU A 274 19.92 8.02 18.04
N LEU A 275 20.92 8.91 18.11
CA LEU A 275 22.35 8.57 18.08
C LEU A 275 22.91 8.24 19.47
N GLY A 276 22.11 8.33 20.53
CA GLY A 276 22.57 8.10 21.91
C GLY A 276 23.34 9.29 22.53
N ASP A 277 23.43 10.43 21.83
CA ASP A 277 24.13 11.64 22.30
C ASP A 277 23.29 12.55 23.21
N SER A 278 22.01 12.21 23.45
CA SER A 278 21.15 13.01 24.32
C SER A 278 21.39 12.69 25.81
N ARG A 279 21.84 13.70 26.57
CA ARG A 279 22.01 13.72 28.03
C ARG A 279 20.69 13.74 28.84
N ASP A 280 19.57 13.32 28.25
CA ASP A 280 18.26 13.35 28.92
C ASP A 280 17.98 12.02 29.64
N GLU A 281 18.02 12.04 30.98
CA GLU A 281 17.79 10.87 31.86
C GLU A 281 16.42 10.21 31.64
N ALA A 282 15.41 10.94 31.13
CA ALA A 282 14.09 10.40 30.80
C ALA A 282 14.05 9.59 29.49
N VAL A 283 14.97 9.86 28.56
CA VAL A 283 15.11 9.16 27.27
C VAL A 283 15.90 7.86 27.45
N ALA A 284 16.73 7.77 28.49
CA ALA A 284 17.56 6.61 28.80
C ALA A 284 16.78 5.37 29.31
N ALA A 285 15.50 5.51 29.66
CA ALA A 285 14.71 4.43 30.24
C ALA A 285 14.12 3.44 29.22
N LEU A 286 14.00 3.83 27.94
CA LEU A 286 13.49 2.98 26.87
C LEU A 286 14.61 2.66 25.85
N PRO A 287 14.68 1.42 25.34
CA PRO A 287 15.52 1.11 24.20
C PRO A 287 15.16 2.05 23.04
N ILE A 288 16.18 2.60 22.36
CA ILE A 288 16.00 3.58 21.28
C ILE A 288 15.00 3.06 20.22
N ASP A 289 15.00 1.76 19.95
CA ASP A 289 14.12 1.17 18.95
C ASP A 289 12.64 1.23 19.36
N GLU A 290 12.33 1.09 20.65
CA GLU A 290 10.96 1.24 21.17
C GLU A 290 10.51 2.71 21.16
N LEU A 291 11.46 3.63 21.38
CA LEU A 291 11.22 5.06 21.24
C LEU A 291 10.89 5.43 19.78
N ILE A 292 11.64 4.89 18.82
CA ILE A 292 11.39 5.12 17.39
C ILE A 292 10.00 4.58 17.00
N GLU A 293 9.64 3.39 17.49
CA GLU A 293 8.35 2.76 17.25
C GLU A 293 7.19 3.59 17.82
N LYS A 294 7.34 4.17 19.02
CA LYS A 294 6.31 4.99 19.68
C LYS A 294 6.27 6.47 19.24
N ALA A 295 7.29 6.96 18.55
CA ALA A 295 7.38 8.37 18.15
C ALA A 295 6.40 8.71 17.01
N ASP A 296 5.76 9.87 17.09
CA ASP A 296 4.89 10.40 16.01
C ASP A 296 5.72 11.09 14.91
N GLY A 297 6.99 11.37 15.17
CA GLY A 297 7.88 11.99 14.19
C GLY A 297 9.25 12.37 14.72
N PHE A 298 10.13 12.74 13.79
CA PHE A 298 11.51 13.09 14.03
C PHE A 298 11.84 14.45 13.40
N ALA A 299 12.55 15.27 14.17
CA ALA A 299 12.93 16.63 13.79
C ALA A 299 14.46 16.78 13.71
N GLY A 300 14.93 17.76 12.94
CA GLY A 300 16.36 18.00 12.69
C GLY A 300 17.05 16.86 11.94
N VAL A 301 16.30 16.09 11.16
CA VAL A 301 16.77 14.84 10.56
C VAL A 301 17.69 15.13 9.36
N PHE A 302 18.90 14.59 9.42
CA PHE A 302 19.86 14.58 8.31
C PHE A 302 19.65 13.35 7.41
N PRO A 303 20.18 13.35 6.18
CA PRO A 303 20.00 12.24 5.23
C PRO A 303 20.39 10.87 5.80
N GLU A 304 21.49 10.81 6.58
CA GLU A 304 21.98 9.59 7.23
C GLU A 304 20.99 9.09 8.29
N HIS A 305 20.36 10.02 9.01
CA HIS A 305 19.36 9.68 10.02
C HIS A 305 18.07 9.15 9.40
N LYS A 306 17.67 9.63 8.22
CA LYS A 306 16.51 9.10 7.49
C LYS A 306 16.70 7.61 7.19
N TYR A 307 17.88 7.23 6.71
CA TYR A 307 18.22 5.83 6.44
C TYR A 307 18.16 4.97 7.71
N GLU A 308 18.75 5.45 8.81
CA GLU A 308 18.80 4.70 10.08
C GLU A 308 17.42 4.53 10.71
N ILE A 309 16.57 5.55 10.66
CA ILE A 309 15.17 5.47 11.14
C ILE A 309 14.43 4.36 10.40
N VAL A 310 14.48 4.35 9.06
CA VAL A 310 13.81 3.35 8.24
C VAL A 310 14.36 1.96 8.53
N ARG A 311 15.69 1.82 8.62
CA ARG A 311 16.33 0.54 8.93
C ARG A 311 15.86 -0.04 10.27
N ARG A 312 15.81 0.78 11.33
CA ARG A 312 15.41 0.30 12.66
C ARG A 312 13.94 -0.06 12.72
N LEU A 313 13.08 0.66 12.00
CA LEU A 313 11.67 0.30 11.88
C LEU A 313 11.49 -1.02 11.13
N GLN A 314 12.29 -1.27 10.09
CA GLN A 314 12.31 -2.57 9.39
C GLN A 314 12.83 -3.70 10.28
N ASP A 315 13.88 -3.45 11.08
CA ASP A 315 14.41 -4.44 12.03
C ASP A 315 13.38 -4.82 13.12
N LYS A 316 12.34 -4.00 13.30
CA LYS A 316 11.15 -4.26 14.14
C LYS A 316 9.99 -4.95 13.40
N GLU A 317 10.24 -5.46 12.20
CA GLU A 317 9.26 -6.15 11.34
C GLU A 317 8.11 -5.26 10.81
N HIS A 318 8.24 -3.93 10.87
CA HIS A 318 7.30 -3.03 10.20
C HIS A 318 7.57 -2.96 8.70
N ILE A 319 6.49 -2.96 7.90
CA ILE A 319 6.57 -2.73 6.45
C ILE A 319 6.53 -1.22 6.24
N CYS A 320 7.71 -0.65 6.00
CA CYS A 320 7.92 0.78 6.04
C CYS A 320 7.84 1.39 4.64
N GLY A 321 6.85 2.26 4.42
CA GLY A 321 6.86 3.19 3.31
C GLY A 321 7.60 4.47 3.66
N MET A 322 8.33 5.05 2.72
CA MET A 322 8.98 6.35 2.90
C MET A 322 8.71 7.25 1.71
N THR A 323 8.39 8.53 1.97
CA THR A 323 8.30 9.55 0.91
C THR A 323 9.57 10.40 0.85
N GLY A 324 9.98 10.84 -0.34
CA GLY A 324 11.07 11.81 -0.50
C GLY A 324 10.99 12.59 -1.82
N ASP A 325 11.67 13.74 -1.84
CA ASP A 325 11.69 14.68 -2.98
C ASP A 325 13.12 15.00 -3.45
N GLY A 326 14.06 15.12 -2.52
CA GLY A 326 15.45 15.51 -2.78
C GLY A 326 16.42 14.33 -2.98
N VAL A 327 17.51 14.59 -3.71
CA VAL A 327 18.60 13.63 -3.96
C VAL A 327 19.15 12.97 -2.69
N ASN A 328 19.06 13.66 -1.56
CA ASN A 328 19.50 13.19 -0.25
C ASN A 328 18.66 12.03 0.29
N ASP A 329 17.43 11.86 -0.20
CA ASP A 329 16.49 10.85 0.29
C ASP A 329 16.64 9.51 -0.44
N ALA A 330 17.37 9.50 -1.56
CA ALA A 330 17.55 8.31 -2.39
C ALA A 330 18.07 7.08 -1.63
N PRO A 331 19.06 7.19 -0.70
CA PRO A 331 19.51 6.03 0.08
C PRO A 331 18.43 5.46 1.00
N ALA A 332 17.65 6.34 1.64
CA ALA A 332 16.61 5.94 2.58
C ALA A 332 15.38 5.36 1.85
N LEU A 333 15.00 5.93 0.71
CA LEU A 333 13.96 5.40 -0.17
C LEU A 333 14.28 4.00 -0.70
N LYS A 334 15.54 3.77 -1.09
CA LYS A 334 15.99 2.45 -1.56
C LYS A 334 16.07 1.42 -0.44
N LYS A 335 16.23 1.86 0.81
CA LYS A 335 16.25 1.00 1.99
C LYS A 335 14.84 0.63 2.44
N ALA A 336 13.89 1.56 2.34
CA ALA A 336 12.48 1.32 2.64
C ALA A 336 11.90 0.16 1.83
N ASP A 337 10.89 -0.52 2.38
CA ASP A 337 10.19 -1.58 1.66
C ASP A 337 9.45 -0.99 0.45
N ILE A 338 8.87 0.20 0.64
CA ILE A 338 8.27 1.00 -0.42
C ILE A 338 8.88 2.40 -0.44
N GLY A 339 9.76 2.67 -1.41
CA GLY A 339 10.21 4.02 -1.71
C GLY A 339 9.18 4.77 -2.57
N ILE A 340 8.67 5.90 -2.08
CA ILE A 340 7.67 6.74 -2.77
C ILE A 340 8.30 8.08 -3.15
N ALA A 341 8.43 8.34 -4.45
CA ALA A 341 8.82 9.67 -4.96
C ALA A 341 7.60 10.58 -5.09
N VAL A 342 7.71 11.81 -4.59
CA VAL A 342 6.69 12.86 -4.74
C VAL A 342 6.68 13.39 -6.19
N ALA A 343 5.58 13.99 -6.65
CA ALA A 343 5.44 14.44 -8.05
C ALA A 343 6.51 15.43 -8.52
N ASP A 344 6.99 16.31 -7.62
CA ASP A 344 8.05 17.28 -7.91
C ASP A 344 9.46 16.76 -7.55
N ALA A 345 9.61 15.44 -7.36
CA ALA A 345 10.88 14.85 -6.98
C ALA A 345 11.91 14.87 -8.12
N THR A 346 13.19 14.90 -7.75
CA THR A 346 14.30 14.84 -8.73
C THR A 346 14.34 13.48 -9.46
N ASP A 347 14.83 13.45 -10.70
CA ASP A 347 14.96 12.22 -11.49
C ASP A 347 15.79 11.12 -10.79
N ALA A 348 16.76 11.53 -9.97
CA ALA A 348 17.55 10.62 -9.15
C ALA A 348 16.68 9.91 -8.09
N VAL A 349 15.75 10.63 -7.47
CA VAL A 349 14.78 10.10 -6.50
C VAL A 349 13.76 9.20 -7.18
N CYS A 350 13.20 9.62 -8.31
CA CYS A 350 12.30 8.80 -9.13
C CYS A 350 12.96 7.47 -9.56
N SER A 351 14.27 7.51 -9.82
CA SER A 351 15.05 6.32 -10.17
C SER A 351 15.28 5.39 -8.98
N ALA A 352 15.47 5.94 -7.77
CA ALA A 352 15.68 5.18 -6.54
C ALA A 352 14.38 4.63 -5.92
N SER A 353 13.24 5.26 -6.22
CA SER A 353 11.91 4.88 -5.72
C SER A 353 11.26 3.72 -6.48
N ASP A 354 10.31 3.07 -5.83
CA ASP A 354 9.54 1.96 -6.37
C ASP A 354 8.20 2.40 -6.94
N ILE A 355 7.67 3.50 -6.40
CA ILE A 355 6.44 4.14 -6.82
C ILE A 355 6.72 5.64 -6.98
N VAL A 356 6.27 6.20 -8.11
CA VAL A 356 6.39 7.62 -8.42
C VAL A 356 4.99 8.21 -8.48
N LEU A 357 4.72 9.22 -7.66
CA LEU A 357 3.44 9.93 -7.70
C LEU A 357 3.46 10.96 -8.83
N THR A 358 2.36 11.09 -9.57
CA THR A 358 2.19 12.18 -10.56
C THR A 358 1.42 13.35 -9.98
N GLU A 359 0.77 13.15 -8.84
CA GLU A 359 0.04 14.18 -8.10
C GLU A 359 0.64 14.28 -6.69
N ALA A 360 0.82 15.51 -6.21
CA ALA A 360 1.41 15.76 -4.90
C ALA A 360 0.35 15.68 -3.79
N GLY A 361 0.64 14.93 -2.72
CA GLY A 361 -0.16 14.89 -1.50
C GLY A 361 -0.25 13.51 -0.87
N LEU A 362 -0.47 13.49 0.44
CA LEU A 362 -0.63 12.25 1.21
C LEU A 362 -1.87 11.43 0.78
N SER A 363 -2.92 12.10 0.29
CA SER A 363 -4.20 11.49 -0.08
C SER A 363 -4.08 10.49 -1.22
N VAL A 364 -3.17 10.75 -2.18
CA VAL A 364 -2.85 9.85 -3.28
C VAL A 364 -2.23 8.56 -2.75
N ILE A 365 -1.30 8.66 -1.79
CA ILE A 365 -0.66 7.50 -1.15
C ILE A 365 -1.70 6.63 -0.44
N ILE A 366 -2.57 7.22 0.37
CA ILE A 366 -3.60 6.46 1.08
C ILE A 366 -4.61 5.81 0.12
N SER A 367 -4.96 6.49 -0.97
CA SER A 367 -5.80 5.93 -2.03
C SER A 367 -5.11 4.76 -2.74
N ALA A 368 -3.80 4.86 -2.99
CA ALA A 368 -2.99 3.79 -3.55
C ALA A 368 -2.94 2.57 -2.62
N ILE A 369 -2.76 2.75 -1.31
CA ILE A 369 -2.81 1.65 -0.31
C ILE A 369 -4.15 0.91 -0.39
N LEU A 370 -5.26 1.63 -0.44
CA LEU A 370 -6.59 1.03 -0.53
C LEU A 370 -6.76 0.19 -1.81
N THR A 371 -6.34 0.74 -2.94
CA THR A 371 -6.38 0.03 -4.23
C THR A 371 -5.47 -1.20 -4.21
N SER A 372 -4.25 -1.07 -3.68
CA SER A 372 -3.27 -2.16 -3.52
C SER A 372 -3.81 -3.27 -2.61
N ARG A 373 -4.41 -2.94 -1.47
CA ARG A 373 -5.09 -3.92 -0.58
C ARG A 373 -6.23 -4.64 -1.29
N ALA A 374 -7.01 -3.93 -2.12
CA ALA A 374 -8.07 -4.54 -2.91
C ALA A 374 -7.53 -5.51 -3.98
N ILE A 375 -6.41 -5.16 -4.64
CA ILE A 375 -5.73 -6.03 -5.62
C ILE A 375 -5.15 -7.26 -4.92
N PHE A 376 -4.41 -7.06 -3.84
CA PHE A 376 -3.80 -8.14 -3.07
C PHE A 376 -4.85 -9.10 -2.50
N GLN A 377 -5.98 -8.57 -2.04
CA GLN A 377 -7.10 -9.40 -1.61
C GLN A 377 -7.59 -10.31 -2.74
N ARG A 378 -7.74 -9.79 -3.98
CA ARG A 378 -8.15 -10.58 -5.16
C ARG A 378 -7.12 -11.67 -5.50
N MET A 379 -5.83 -11.36 -5.39
CA MET A 379 -4.76 -12.33 -5.60
C MET A 379 -4.80 -13.46 -4.56
N LYS A 380 -4.83 -13.14 -3.27
CA LYS A 380 -4.92 -14.12 -2.18
C LYS A 380 -6.16 -15.02 -2.33
N ASN A 381 -7.27 -14.38 -2.68
CA ASN A 381 -8.52 -15.04 -2.99
C ASN A 381 -8.28 -16.07 -4.11
N TYR A 382 -7.74 -15.65 -5.25
CA TYR A 382 -7.41 -16.52 -6.38
C TYR A 382 -6.46 -17.68 -6.04
N THR A 383 -5.37 -17.40 -5.31
CA THR A 383 -4.40 -18.44 -4.92
C THR A 383 -5.09 -19.56 -4.15
N ILE A 384 -5.99 -19.21 -3.24
CA ILE A 384 -6.67 -20.22 -2.41
C ILE A 384 -7.70 -21.00 -3.22
N TYR A 385 -8.31 -20.41 -4.25
CA TYR A 385 -9.12 -21.16 -5.21
C TYR A 385 -8.31 -22.16 -6.02
N ALA A 386 -7.20 -21.71 -6.62
CA ALA A 386 -6.35 -22.57 -7.43
C ALA A 386 -5.84 -23.76 -6.59
N VAL A 387 -5.37 -23.50 -5.37
CA VAL A 387 -5.00 -24.55 -4.41
C VAL A 387 -6.19 -25.46 -4.09
N SER A 388 -7.39 -24.90 -3.89
CA SER A 388 -8.57 -25.70 -3.54
C SER A 388 -9.00 -26.64 -4.67
N ILE A 389 -8.98 -26.19 -5.92
CA ILE A 389 -9.32 -27.05 -7.07
C ILE A 389 -8.28 -28.13 -7.28
N THR A 390 -7.00 -27.78 -7.15
CA THR A 390 -5.90 -28.75 -7.17
C THR A 390 -6.14 -29.84 -6.13
N ILE A 391 -6.42 -29.47 -4.87
CA ILE A 391 -6.74 -30.43 -3.80
C ILE A 391 -7.97 -31.27 -4.17
N ARG A 392 -9.02 -30.64 -4.71
CA ARG A 392 -10.27 -31.33 -5.07
C ARG A 392 -10.06 -32.38 -6.16
N ILE A 393 -9.38 -32.03 -7.24
CA ILE A 393 -9.08 -32.95 -8.34
C ILE A 393 -8.20 -34.08 -7.80
N VAL A 394 -7.13 -33.73 -7.08
CA VAL A 394 -6.15 -34.72 -6.63
C VAL A 394 -6.77 -35.72 -5.65
N LEU A 395 -7.47 -35.24 -4.62
CA LEU A 395 -8.13 -36.11 -3.64
C LEU A 395 -9.33 -36.83 -4.25
N GLY A 396 -10.16 -36.13 -5.03
CA GLY A 396 -11.37 -36.70 -5.63
C GLY A 396 -11.06 -37.90 -6.52
N PHE A 397 -10.14 -37.75 -7.48
CA PHE A 397 -9.79 -38.86 -8.37
C PHE A 397 -8.97 -39.94 -7.65
N MET A 398 -8.09 -39.58 -6.72
CA MET A 398 -7.39 -40.57 -5.88
C MET A 398 -8.38 -41.47 -5.12
N LEU A 399 -9.40 -40.89 -4.47
CA LEU A 399 -10.39 -41.63 -3.70
C LEU A 399 -11.26 -42.52 -4.60
N LEU A 400 -11.64 -42.03 -5.78
CA LEU A 400 -12.40 -42.81 -6.77
C LEU A 400 -11.62 -44.03 -7.26
N THR A 401 -10.32 -43.88 -7.52
CA THR A 401 -9.45 -45.00 -7.89
C THR A 401 -9.23 -45.96 -6.71
N LEU A 402 -9.11 -45.44 -5.49
CA LEU A 402 -8.81 -46.24 -4.30
C LEU A 402 -9.99 -47.10 -3.83
N PHE A 403 -11.20 -46.55 -3.81
CA PHE A 403 -12.39 -47.22 -3.28
C PHE A 403 -13.21 -47.92 -4.37
N TRP A 404 -13.48 -47.24 -5.48
CA TRP A 404 -14.39 -47.71 -6.54
C TRP A 404 -13.69 -48.17 -7.80
N GLU A 405 -12.35 -48.24 -7.81
CA GLU A 405 -11.61 -48.81 -8.93
C GLU A 405 -11.91 -48.09 -10.26
N PHE A 406 -12.24 -46.80 -10.18
CA PHE A 406 -12.64 -46.00 -11.32
C PHE A 406 -11.44 -45.26 -11.92
N ASP A 407 -11.26 -45.43 -13.23
CA ASP A 407 -10.19 -44.80 -14.00
C ASP A 407 -10.77 -43.66 -14.84
N PHE A 408 -10.38 -42.43 -14.52
CA PHE A 408 -10.87 -41.26 -15.23
C PHE A 408 -9.91 -40.90 -16.39
N PRO A 409 -10.39 -40.60 -17.61
CA PRO A 409 -9.51 -40.28 -18.73
C PRO A 409 -8.71 -38.98 -18.51
N PRO A 410 -7.37 -38.97 -18.69
CA PRO A 410 -6.54 -37.77 -18.52
C PRO A 410 -6.97 -36.59 -19.41
N PHE A 411 -7.44 -36.89 -20.62
CA PHE A 411 -7.91 -35.88 -21.56
C PHE A 411 -9.13 -35.11 -21.04
N MET A 412 -10.02 -35.74 -20.26
CA MET A 412 -11.16 -35.04 -19.65
C MET A 412 -10.72 -34.05 -18.58
N VAL A 413 -9.68 -34.39 -17.81
CA VAL A 413 -9.09 -33.48 -16.81
C VAL A 413 -8.42 -32.31 -17.50
N LEU A 414 -7.76 -32.54 -18.63
CA LEU A 414 -7.22 -31.46 -19.46
C LEU A 414 -8.32 -30.50 -19.94
N VAL A 415 -9.45 -31.02 -20.41
CA VAL A 415 -10.60 -30.18 -20.83
C VAL A 415 -11.16 -29.38 -19.65
N ILE A 416 -11.29 -30.00 -18.46
CA ILE A 416 -11.69 -29.29 -17.24
C ILE A 416 -10.69 -28.18 -16.91
N ALA A 417 -9.38 -28.48 -16.96
CA ALA A 417 -8.34 -27.50 -16.68
C ALA A 417 -8.40 -26.31 -17.64
N ILE A 418 -8.55 -26.54 -18.94
CA ILE A 418 -8.66 -25.47 -19.95
C ILE A 418 -9.93 -24.64 -19.76
N LEU A 419 -11.09 -25.26 -19.56
CA LEU A 419 -12.36 -24.55 -19.36
C LEU A 419 -12.36 -23.75 -18.05
N ASN A 420 -11.77 -24.32 -17.00
CA ASN A 420 -11.57 -23.62 -15.75
C ASN A 420 -10.63 -22.42 -16.01
N ASP A 421 -9.45 -22.64 -16.57
CA ASP A 421 -8.43 -21.60 -16.76
C ASP A 421 -8.91 -20.45 -17.67
N GLY A 422 -9.74 -20.75 -18.67
CA GLY A 422 -10.37 -19.74 -19.54
C GLY A 422 -11.45 -18.89 -18.86
N THR A 423 -12.13 -19.43 -17.84
CA THR A 423 -13.15 -18.70 -17.06
C THR A 423 -12.57 -18.01 -15.82
N ILE A 424 -11.34 -18.38 -15.45
CA ILE A 424 -10.67 -18.08 -14.16
C ILE A 424 -10.27 -16.62 -13.94
N MET A 425 -10.29 -15.72 -14.93
CA MET A 425 -9.94 -14.30 -14.75
C MET A 425 -10.84 -13.54 -13.74
N THR A 426 -11.73 -14.23 -13.01
CA THR A 426 -12.92 -13.66 -12.38
C THR A 426 -13.24 -14.14 -10.95
N ILE A 427 -12.28 -14.74 -10.21
CA ILE A 427 -12.25 -14.87 -8.71
C ILE A 427 -12.67 -16.30 -8.18
N SER A 428 -12.85 -16.53 -6.84
CA SER A 428 -12.11 -17.62 -6.12
C SER A 428 -12.49 -18.10 -4.67
N LYS A 429 -12.58 -19.44 -4.35
CA LYS A 429 -12.37 -20.21 -3.06
C LYS A 429 -13.49 -21.13 -2.46
N ASP A 430 -13.26 -22.47 -2.36
CA ASP A 430 -13.73 -23.35 -1.24
C ASP A 430 -13.32 -24.84 -1.41
N SER A 431 -13.13 -25.58 -0.31
CA SER A 431 -12.47 -26.92 -0.25
C SER A 431 -13.36 -28.11 0.12
N TYR A 432 -14.64 -27.88 0.41
CA TYR A 432 -15.62 -28.93 0.74
C TYR A 432 -16.13 -29.71 -0.49
N MET A 433 -15.92 -29.17 -1.69
CA MET A 433 -16.45 -29.71 -2.94
C MET A 433 -15.90 -31.09 -3.33
N ALA A 434 -14.72 -31.47 -2.84
CA ALA A 434 -14.16 -32.80 -3.11
C ALA A 434 -15.03 -33.91 -2.55
N LEU A 435 -15.61 -33.66 -1.36
CA LEU A 435 -16.51 -34.59 -0.71
C LEU A 435 -17.82 -34.75 -1.50
N MET A 436 -18.36 -33.66 -2.04
CA MET A 436 -19.60 -33.69 -2.84
C MET A 436 -19.45 -34.45 -4.16
N THR A 437 -18.29 -34.39 -4.81
CA THR A 437 -18.01 -35.21 -6.00
C THR A 437 -17.99 -36.70 -5.68
N VAL A 438 -17.40 -37.08 -4.54
CA VAL A 438 -17.37 -38.47 -4.07
C VAL A 438 -18.76 -38.94 -3.62
N ILE A 439 -19.52 -38.10 -2.90
CA ILE A 439 -20.90 -38.40 -2.48
C ILE A 439 -21.81 -38.54 -3.71
N PHE A 440 -21.72 -37.64 -4.69
CA PHE A 440 -22.47 -37.75 -5.93
C PHE A 440 -22.17 -39.06 -6.66
N PHE A 441 -20.88 -39.42 -6.80
CA PHE A 441 -20.50 -40.67 -7.40
C PHE A 441 -21.07 -41.87 -6.63
N TRP A 442 -20.97 -41.87 -5.30
CA TRP A 442 -21.51 -42.94 -4.46
C TRP A 442 -23.02 -43.07 -4.61
N VAL A 443 -23.77 -41.96 -4.54
CA VAL A 443 -25.23 -41.95 -4.75
C VAL A 443 -25.58 -42.41 -6.17
N ALA A 444 -24.83 -41.98 -7.19
CA ALA A 444 -25.11 -42.35 -8.59
C ALA A 444 -24.71 -43.79 -8.94
N TYR A 445 -23.71 -44.36 -8.26
CA TYR A 445 -23.17 -45.69 -8.52
C TYR A 445 -23.85 -46.79 -7.68
N GLU A 446 -24.11 -46.53 -6.39
CA GLU A 446 -24.65 -47.54 -5.47
C GLU A 446 -26.14 -47.41 -5.17
N THR A 447 -26.78 -46.26 -5.44
CA THR A 447 -28.18 -46.04 -5.03
C THR A 447 -29.10 -45.73 -6.21
N ASP A 448 -30.35 -46.22 -6.14
CA ASP A 448 -31.40 -45.91 -7.13
C ASP A 448 -32.01 -44.51 -6.96
N TYR A 449 -31.38 -43.62 -6.18
CA TYR A 449 -31.95 -42.33 -5.80
C TYR A 449 -32.40 -41.50 -7.02
N PHE A 450 -31.53 -41.43 -8.04
CA PHE A 450 -31.81 -40.69 -9.27
C PHE A 450 -32.91 -41.31 -10.13
N GLU A 451 -33.02 -42.64 -10.15
CA GLU A 451 -34.07 -43.33 -10.88
C GLU A 451 -35.45 -43.09 -10.24
N LYS A 452 -35.52 -43.18 -8.90
CA LYS A 452 -36.77 -43.01 -8.14
C LYS A 452 -37.26 -41.57 -8.11
N HIS A 453 -36.36 -40.58 -8.03
CA HIS A 453 -36.75 -39.18 -7.86
C HIS A 453 -36.82 -38.40 -9.19
N PHE A 454 -36.02 -38.77 -10.19
CA PHE A 454 -35.93 -38.04 -11.46
C PHE A 454 -36.33 -38.87 -12.70
N HIS A 455 -36.76 -40.13 -12.52
CA HIS A 455 -37.21 -41.03 -13.60
C HIS A 455 -36.19 -41.16 -14.75
N VAL A 456 -34.91 -41.28 -14.41
CA VAL A 456 -33.80 -41.43 -15.36
C VAL A 456 -33.31 -42.89 -15.36
N LYS A 457 -32.92 -43.41 -16.53
CA LYS A 457 -32.42 -44.80 -16.65
C LYS A 457 -31.19 -44.99 -15.77
N HIS A 458 -31.17 -46.01 -14.90
CA HIS A 458 -30.00 -46.38 -14.11
C HIS A 458 -28.76 -46.46 -15.00
N PHE A 459 -27.63 -45.91 -14.55
CA PHE A 459 -26.36 -46.16 -15.23
C PHE A 459 -26.15 -47.67 -15.23
N ASN A 460 -26.24 -48.29 -16.40
CA ASN A 460 -26.12 -49.74 -16.53
C ASN A 460 -24.64 -50.13 -16.44
N LYS A 461 -23.98 -49.90 -15.29
CA LYS A 461 -22.54 -50.09 -15.03
C LYS A 461 -21.62 -49.68 -16.20
N ASP A 462 -22.04 -48.76 -17.08
CA ASP A 462 -21.28 -48.39 -18.28
C ASP A 462 -20.31 -47.28 -17.88
N PRO A 463 -19.01 -47.60 -17.68
CA PRO A 463 -18.05 -46.66 -17.09
C PRO A 463 -17.92 -45.39 -17.94
N LYS A 464 -18.18 -45.46 -19.24
CA LYS A 464 -18.08 -44.32 -20.17
C LYS A 464 -19.20 -43.30 -20.00
N MET A 465 -20.39 -43.76 -19.61
CA MET A 465 -21.51 -42.86 -19.29
C MET A 465 -21.28 -42.19 -17.93
N MET A 466 -20.70 -42.93 -16.96
CA MET A 466 -20.33 -42.38 -15.65
C MET A 466 -19.25 -41.29 -15.78
N THR A 467 -18.24 -41.50 -16.64
CA THR A 467 -17.23 -40.48 -16.96
C THR A 467 -17.85 -39.18 -17.45
N SER A 468 -18.83 -39.23 -18.36
CA SER A 468 -19.53 -38.05 -18.88
C SER A 468 -20.33 -37.30 -17.80
N ALA A 469 -20.91 -38.04 -16.84
CA ALA A 469 -21.68 -37.48 -15.73
C ALA A 469 -20.79 -36.82 -14.68
N VAL A 470 -19.70 -37.51 -14.26
CA VAL A 470 -18.69 -36.96 -13.35
C VAL A 470 -18.02 -35.73 -13.96
N TYR A 471 -17.68 -35.76 -15.25
CA TYR A 471 -17.13 -34.60 -15.96
C TYR A 471 -18.06 -33.37 -15.87
N LEU A 472 -19.36 -33.56 -16.16
CA LEU A 472 -20.33 -32.45 -16.13
C LEU A 472 -20.51 -31.90 -14.71
N GLN A 473 -20.65 -32.78 -13.73
CA GLN A 473 -20.80 -32.40 -12.33
C GLN A 473 -19.58 -31.62 -11.83
N VAL A 474 -18.37 -32.14 -12.10
CA VAL A 474 -17.12 -31.46 -11.74
C VAL A 474 -17.05 -30.10 -12.41
N SER A 475 -17.41 -29.97 -13.68
CA SER A 475 -17.41 -28.70 -14.42
C SER A 475 -18.38 -27.66 -13.83
N ILE A 476 -19.63 -28.03 -13.57
CA ILE A 476 -20.66 -27.14 -12.99
C ILE A 476 -20.19 -26.61 -11.62
N ILE A 477 -19.77 -27.53 -10.76
CA ILE A 477 -19.33 -27.20 -9.40
C ILE A 477 -18.06 -26.32 -9.43
N SER A 478 -17.11 -26.61 -10.33
CA SER A 478 -15.89 -25.78 -10.48
C SER A 478 -16.22 -24.32 -10.77
N GLN A 479 -17.16 -24.09 -11.67
CA GLN A 479 -17.45 -22.72 -12.12
C GLN A 479 -18.47 -22.02 -11.21
N ALA A 480 -19.38 -22.76 -10.56
CA ALA A 480 -20.21 -22.23 -9.49
C ALA A 480 -19.36 -21.72 -8.31
N LEU A 481 -18.23 -22.40 -8.05
CA LEU A 481 -17.22 -21.95 -7.10
C LEU A 481 -16.58 -20.61 -7.47
N ILE A 482 -16.76 -20.06 -8.67
CA ILE A 482 -16.24 -18.72 -8.96
C ILE A 482 -17.15 -17.64 -8.33
N PHE A 483 -18.46 -17.90 -8.25
CA PHE A 483 -19.44 -16.94 -7.73
C PHE A 483 -19.43 -16.82 -6.21
N VAL A 484 -19.38 -17.95 -5.50
CA VAL A 484 -19.44 -18.00 -4.02
C VAL A 484 -18.31 -17.20 -3.37
N THR A 485 -17.26 -16.97 -4.13
CA THR A 485 -15.94 -16.87 -3.55
C THR A 485 -15.25 -15.57 -3.93
N ARG A 486 -15.81 -14.93 -4.96
CA ARG A 486 -15.84 -13.48 -5.13
C ARG A 486 -16.52 -12.75 -3.96
N SER A 487 -17.60 -13.30 -3.40
CA SER A 487 -18.40 -12.60 -2.40
C SER A 487 -17.89 -12.74 -0.97
N ARG A 488 -17.98 -11.66 -0.19
CA ARG A 488 -17.73 -11.70 1.27
C ARG A 488 -19.02 -11.98 2.06
N GLY A 489 -20.19 -11.74 1.48
CA GLY A 489 -21.51 -12.10 1.99
C GLY A 489 -22.24 -13.14 1.11
N TRP A 490 -23.57 -13.03 1.01
CA TRP A 490 -24.36 -13.91 0.14
C TRP A 490 -24.04 -13.61 -1.33
N SER A 491 -23.61 -14.63 -2.07
CA SER A 491 -23.21 -14.50 -3.49
C SER A 491 -24.30 -13.92 -4.39
N PHE A 492 -25.58 -14.17 -4.06
CA PHE A 492 -26.72 -13.62 -4.81
C PHE A 492 -26.99 -12.13 -4.54
N LEU A 493 -26.58 -11.60 -3.38
CA LEU A 493 -26.77 -10.18 -3.03
C LEU A 493 -25.68 -9.31 -3.66
N GLU A 494 -24.46 -9.82 -3.75
CA GLU A 494 -23.38 -9.14 -4.45
C GLU A 494 -23.49 -9.42 -5.95
N ARG A 495 -23.80 -8.41 -6.78
CA ARG A 495 -23.94 -8.63 -8.23
C ARG A 495 -22.61 -9.05 -8.88
N PRO A 496 -22.55 -10.18 -9.61
CA PRO A 496 -21.36 -10.58 -10.36
C PRO A 496 -21.11 -9.64 -11.53
N GLY A 497 -19.84 -9.49 -11.92
CA GLY A 497 -19.48 -8.73 -13.12
C GLY A 497 -20.05 -9.40 -14.37
N LEU A 498 -20.47 -8.60 -15.35
CA LEU A 498 -21.09 -9.10 -16.59
C LEU A 498 -20.21 -10.13 -17.32
N LEU A 499 -18.90 -9.89 -17.35
CA LEU A 499 -17.92 -10.75 -18.03
C LEU A 499 -17.81 -12.14 -17.38
N LEU A 500 -17.88 -12.22 -16.05
CA LEU A 500 -17.91 -13.47 -15.30
C LEU A 500 -19.15 -14.30 -15.64
N VAL A 501 -20.31 -13.64 -15.65
CA VAL A 501 -21.59 -14.31 -15.95
C VAL A 501 -21.58 -14.88 -17.37
N ILE A 502 -21.12 -14.11 -18.34
CA ILE A 502 -21.00 -14.55 -19.74
C ILE A 502 -20.03 -15.73 -19.86
N ALA A 503 -18.86 -15.64 -19.22
CA ALA A 503 -17.86 -16.71 -19.25
C ALA A 503 -18.40 -18.02 -18.65
N PHE A 504 -19.12 -17.94 -17.52
CA PHE A 504 -19.81 -19.08 -16.91
C PHE A 504 -20.81 -19.71 -17.87
N PHE A 505 -21.72 -18.92 -18.46
CA PHE A 505 -22.73 -19.47 -19.36
C PHE A 505 -22.13 -20.13 -20.59
N ILE A 506 -21.11 -19.52 -21.21
CA ILE A 506 -20.44 -20.10 -22.38
C ILE A 506 -19.77 -21.43 -22.02
N ALA A 507 -19.02 -21.47 -20.92
CA ALA A 507 -18.29 -22.67 -20.55
C ALA A 507 -19.22 -23.80 -20.07
N GLN A 508 -20.30 -23.48 -19.36
CA GLN A 508 -21.34 -24.45 -19.00
C GLN A 508 -22.12 -24.96 -20.21
N MET A 509 -22.40 -24.11 -21.19
CA MET A 509 -23.04 -24.52 -22.44
C MET A 509 -22.15 -25.53 -23.18
N ILE A 510 -20.85 -25.26 -23.30
CA ILE A 510 -19.88 -26.16 -23.94
C ILE A 510 -19.81 -27.49 -23.17
N ALA A 511 -19.65 -27.46 -21.84
CA ALA A 511 -19.58 -28.67 -21.02
C ALA A 511 -20.85 -29.53 -21.14
N THR A 512 -22.03 -28.89 -21.13
CA THR A 512 -23.32 -29.56 -21.26
C THR A 512 -23.48 -30.21 -22.63
N VAL A 513 -23.12 -29.51 -23.71
CA VAL A 513 -23.17 -30.05 -25.09
C VAL A 513 -22.24 -31.26 -25.24
N ILE A 514 -21.02 -31.18 -24.70
CA ILE A 514 -20.06 -32.30 -24.73
C ILE A 514 -20.65 -33.52 -24.02
N SER A 515 -21.16 -33.38 -22.79
CA SER A 515 -21.76 -34.52 -22.06
C SER A 515 -23.04 -35.05 -22.70
N ALA A 516 -23.88 -34.18 -23.25
CA ALA A 516 -25.15 -34.56 -23.83
C ALA A 516 -24.99 -35.27 -25.19
N THR A 517 -23.99 -34.92 -26.00
CA THR A 517 -23.94 -35.33 -27.42
C THR A 517 -22.67 -36.08 -27.83
N ALA A 518 -21.55 -35.94 -27.12
CA ALA A 518 -20.28 -36.49 -27.57
C ALA A 518 -20.16 -38.00 -27.32
N ASN A 519 -19.75 -38.75 -28.34
CA ASN A 519 -19.38 -40.17 -28.28
C ASN A 519 -17.95 -40.34 -28.77
N TRP A 520 -16.97 -39.98 -27.94
CA TRP A 520 -15.56 -40.03 -28.30
C TRP A 520 -14.89 -41.28 -27.73
N LYS A 521 -14.59 -42.24 -28.61
CA LYS A 521 -13.86 -43.48 -28.24
C LYS A 521 -12.47 -43.20 -27.66
N PHE A 522 -11.76 -42.19 -28.18
CA PHE A 522 -10.45 -41.76 -27.71
C PHE A 522 -10.49 -41.16 -26.30
N ALA A 523 -11.55 -40.42 -25.98
CA ALA A 523 -11.67 -39.71 -24.71
C ALA A 523 -12.45 -40.49 -23.63
N GLY A 524 -12.81 -41.75 -23.91
CA GLY A 524 -13.56 -42.60 -22.98
C GLY A 524 -15.00 -42.15 -22.71
N LEU A 525 -15.58 -41.28 -23.55
CA LEU A 525 -16.92 -40.71 -23.35
C LEU A 525 -18.00 -41.47 -24.10
N LYS A 526 -19.18 -41.53 -23.46
CA LYS A 526 -20.44 -41.90 -24.09
C LYS A 526 -21.52 -40.90 -23.66
N SER A 527 -22.31 -40.42 -24.62
CA SER A 527 -23.40 -39.47 -24.40
C SER A 527 -24.39 -40.00 -23.36
N ILE A 528 -24.72 -39.16 -22.38
CA ILE A 528 -25.69 -39.46 -21.31
C ILE A 528 -27.10 -38.93 -21.62
N GLY A 529 -27.23 -38.08 -22.66
CA GLY A 529 -28.47 -37.46 -23.09
C GLY A 529 -28.96 -36.30 -22.20
N TRP A 530 -29.87 -35.49 -22.75
CA TRP A 530 -30.31 -34.22 -22.15
C TRP A 530 -31.06 -34.35 -20.80
N ARG A 531 -31.69 -35.51 -20.54
CA ARG A 531 -32.41 -35.75 -19.27
C ARG A 531 -31.45 -35.94 -18.09
N TRP A 532 -30.34 -36.64 -18.31
CA TRP A 532 -29.30 -36.80 -17.29
C TRP A 532 -28.55 -35.49 -17.06
N THR A 533 -28.31 -34.70 -18.11
CA THR A 533 -27.67 -33.38 -17.94
C THR A 533 -28.54 -32.41 -17.13
N ASP A 534 -29.86 -32.40 -17.34
CA ASP A 534 -30.79 -31.58 -16.53
C ASP A 534 -30.80 -32.00 -15.05
N CYS A 535 -30.78 -33.32 -14.79
CA CYS A 535 -30.71 -33.84 -13.43
C CYS A 535 -29.45 -33.39 -12.67
N ILE A 536 -28.28 -33.46 -13.33
CA ILE A 536 -27.01 -33.02 -12.76
C ILE A 536 -27.02 -31.51 -12.50
N PHE A 537 -27.63 -30.73 -13.39
CA PHE A 537 -27.77 -29.28 -13.25
C PHE A 537 -28.66 -28.90 -12.05
N ARG A 538 -29.79 -29.59 -11.85
CA ARG A 538 -30.68 -29.35 -10.71
C ARG A 538 -30.02 -29.67 -9.37
N GLN A 539 -29.24 -30.75 -9.32
CA GLN A 539 -28.53 -31.12 -8.10
C GLN A 539 -27.41 -30.13 -7.77
N GLY A 540 -26.57 -29.77 -8.75
CA GLY A 540 -25.48 -28.81 -8.56
C GLY A 540 -25.96 -27.36 -8.32
N GLY A 541 -27.17 -27.00 -8.78
CA GLY A 541 -27.71 -25.65 -8.66
C GLY A 541 -28.44 -25.34 -7.34
N LEU A 542 -29.19 -26.29 -6.77
CA LEU A 542 -30.09 -26.00 -5.63
C LEU A 542 -29.53 -26.39 -4.25
N TRP A 543 -28.75 -27.47 -4.17
CA TRP A 543 -28.27 -28.01 -2.89
C TRP A 543 -26.91 -27.44 -2.49
N ASP A 544 -25.97 -27.40 -3.44
CA ASP A 544 -24.59 -26.97 -3.17
C ASP A 544 -24.47 -25.46 -2.98
N ILE A 545 -25.23 -24.65 -3.74
CA ILE A 545 -25.17 -23.18 -3.62
C ILE A 545 -25.75 -22.69 -2.28
N ASN A 546 -26.80 -23.34 -1.77
CA ASN A 546 -27.41 -22.97 -0.48
C ASN A 546 -26.50 -23.29 0.71
N ILE A 547 -25.90 -24.49 0.74
CA ILE A 547 -24.97 -24.89 1.81
C ILE A 547 -23.72 -24.00 1.79
N MET A 548 -23.21 -23.68 0.60
CA MET A 548 -22.06 -22.80 0.43
C MET A 548 -22.34 -21.34 0.84
N ALA A 549 -23.55 -20.84 0.58
CA ALA A 549 -23.97 -19.52 1.03
C ALA A 549 -24.10 -19.42 2.56
N GLU A 550 -24.53 -20.50 3.20
CA GLU A 550 -24.75 -20.57 4.65
C GLU A 550 -23.43 -20.67 5.45
N GLU A 551 -22.41 -21.32 4.91
CA GLU A 551 -21.06 -21.33 5.50
C GLU A 551 -20.29 -20.04 5.26
N ALA A 552 -20.45 -19.41 4.09
CA ALA A 552 -19.93 -18.06 3.84
C ALA A 552 -20.47 -17.05 4.85
N LYS A 553 -21.75 -17.16 5.22
CA LYS A 553 -22.40 -16.38 6.30
C LYS A 553 -21.71 -16.59 7.64
N ARG A 554 -21.49 -17.84 8.09
CA ARG A 554 -20.80 -18.13 9.36
C ARG A 554 -19.39 -17.52 9.41
N ARG A 555 -18.66 -17.51 8.30
CA ARG A 555 -17.29 -16.96 8.24
C ARG A 555 -17.26 -15.43 8.24
N ALA A 556 -18.20 -14.79 7.54
CA ALA A 556 -18.39 -13.34 7.61
C ALA A 556 -18.76 -12.91 9.04
N GLU A 557 -19.58 -13.71 9.72
CA GLU A 557 -19.97 -13.50 11.11
C GLU A 557 -18.78 -13.69 12.07
N ILE A 558 -17.93 -14.69 11.86
CA ILE A 558 -16.68 -14.87 12.62
C ILE A 558 -15.67 -13.72 12.37
N ALA A 559 -15.55 -13.22 11.15
CA ALA A 559 -14.69 -12.08 10.84
C ALA A 559 -15.21 -10.79 11.51
N ARG A 560 -16.53 -10.56 11.47
CA ARG A 560 -17.19 -9.47 12.20
C ARG A 560 -17.05 -9.60 13.71
N LEU A 561 -17.11 -10.84 14.24
CA LEU A 561 -16.86 -11.12 15.66
C LEU A 561 -15.40 -10.88 16.05
N ARG A 562 -14.43 -11.13 15.16
CA ARG A 562 -13.02 -10.76 15.39
C ARG A 562 -12.82 -9.25 15.41
N GLU A 563 -13.47 -8.52 14.50
CA GLU A 563 -13.48 -7.04 14.52
C GLU A 563 -14.12 -6.49 15.81
N LEU A 564 -15.20 -7.12 16.27
CA LEU A 564 -15.82 -6.80 17.57
C LEU A 564 -14.90 -7.13 18.75
N HIS A 565 -14.15 -8.24 18.71
CA HIS A 565 -13.18 -8.57 19.75
C HIS A 565 -11.96 -7.63 19.76
N THR A 566 -11.47 -7.17 18.61
CA THR A 566 -10.41 -6.16 18.57
C THR A 566 -10.91 -4.78 19.00
N LEU A 567 -12.17 -4.43 18.70
CA LEU A 567 -12.82 -3.23 19.24
C LEU A 567 -12.99 -3.33 20.76
N LYS A 568 -13.46 -4.48 21.27
CA LYS A 568 -13.59 -4.72 22.70
C LYS A 568 -12.22 -4.65 23.40
N GLY A 569 -11.18 -5.26 22.82
CA GLY A 569 -9.80 -5.15 23.32
C GLY A 569 -9.25 -3.71 23.30
N LYS A 570 -9.60 -2.90 22.29
CA LYS A 570 -9.26 -1.47 22.26
C LYS A 570 -10.01 -0.68 23.33
N VAL A 571 -11.29 -0.95 23.55
CA VAL A 571 -12.11 -0.32 24.59
C VAL A 571 -11.62 -0.69 25.99
N GLU A 572 -11.29 -1.97 26.21
CA GLU A 572 -10.73 -2.47 27.47
C GLU A 572 -9.36 -1.84 27.77
N SER A 573 -8.50 -1.74 26.76
CA SER A 573 -7.21 -1.06 26.87
C SER A 573 -7.37 0.44 27.17
N PHE A 574 -8.32 1.10 26.50
CA PHE A 574 -8.61 2.52 26.70
C PHE A 574 -9.19 2.83 28.09
N ALA A 575 -10.05 1.96 28.61
CA ALA A 575 -10.58 2.07 29.97
C ALA A 575 -9.50 1.85 31.03
N LYS A 576 -8.61 0.87 30.83
CA LYS A 576 -7.43 0.65 31.69
C LYS A 576 -6.50 1.86 31.72
N LEU A 577 -6.24 2.47 30.57
CA LEU A 577 -5.44 3.69 30.44
C LEU A 577 -6.06 4.90 31.16
N LYS A 578 -7.39 4.94 31.30
CA LYS A 578 -8.14 5.99 32.00
C LYS A 578 -8.38 5.68 33.49
N GLY A 579 -7.90 4.55 34.01
CA GLY A 579 -8.14 4.11 35.39
C GLY A 579 -9.61 3.75 35.67
N LEU A 580 -10.40 3.46 34.63
CA LEU A 580 -11.78 3.03 34.74
C LEU A 580 -11.82 1.51 34.91
N ASP A 581 -12.29 1.05 36.06
CA ASP A 581 -12.48 -0.38 36.33
C ASP A 581 -13.76 -0.86 35.66
N ILE A 582 -13.63 -1.58 34.54
CA ILE A 582 -14.76 -2.04 33.72
C ILE A 582 -15.61 -3.06 34.49
N ASP A 583 -15.00 -3.83 35.39
CA ASP A 583 -15.70 -4.83 36.19
C ASP A 583 -16.61 -4.21 37.26
N ALA A 584 -16.35 -2.96 37.65
CA ALA A 584 -17.22 -2.19 38.56
C ALA A 584 -18.48 -1.64 37.87
N ILE A 585 -18.45 -1.45 36.54
CA ILE A 585 -19.59 -0.94 35.76
C ILE A 585 -20.67 -2.02 35.57
N ASN A 586 -20.28 -3.30 35.57
CA ASN A 586 -21.18 -4.43 35.33
C ASN A 586 -21.98 -4.91 36.56
N GLN A 587 -21.84 -4.29 37.74
CA GLN A 587 -22.61 -4.68 38.94
C GLN A 587 -23.87 -3.83 39.21
N HIS A 588 -24.12 -2.78 38.43
CA HIS A 588 -25.32 -1.95 38.55
C HIS A 588 -25.94 -1.65 37.19
N TYR A 589 -26.44 -2.66 36.51
CA TYR A 589 -27.67 -2.60 35.73
C TYR A 589 -28.03 -4.04 35.39
N THR A 590 -29.32 -4.36 35.38
CA THR A 590 -29.80 -5.51 34.63
C THR A 590 -29.52 -5.32 33.15
N VAL A 591 -28.81 -6.26 32.52
CA VAL A 591 -27.37 -6.55 32.70
C VAL A 591 -26.84 -6.73 31.28
#